data_AF-A0A7V0QE38-F1
#
_entry.id   AF-A0A7V0QE38-F1
#
_cell.length_a   1.000
_cell.length_b   1.000
_cell.length_c   1.000
_cell.angle_alpha   90.00
_cell.angle_beta   90.00
_cell.angle_gamma   90.00
#
_symmetry.space_group_name_H-M   'P 1'
#
loop_
_entity.id
_entity.type
_entity.pdbx_description
1 polymer ?
#
loop_
_entity_poly.entity_id
_entity_poly.type
_entity_poly.pdbx_seq_one_letter_code
_entity_poly.pdbx_strand_id
1 'polypeptide(L)'
;MFQNSNQYDLEERTLQFAKDIRKFVKKLPRTLANTEDVRQLIKTSGSVGANYIEANESLSKKDFKMRIKICKKESKESVYWLK
;
A
#
# COMPACT_ATOMS: atom_id res chain seq x y z
N MET A 1 10.61 -29.87 -13.01
CA MET A 1 10.66 -28.57 -12.31
C MET A 1 9.25 -28.01 -12.29
N PHE A 2 8.56 -28.04 -11.15
CA PHE A 2 7.25 -27.42 -11.04
C PHE A 2 7.44 -25.90 -10.95
N GLN A 3 7.21 -25.20 -12.06
CA GLN A 3 6.98 -23.76 -11.99
C GLN A 3 5.59 -23.55 -11.38
N ASN A 4 5.55 -23.08 -10.14
CA ASN A 4 4.33 -22.51 -9.57
C ASN A 4 4.00 -21.22 -10.36
N SER A 5 3.13 -21.33 -11.37
CA SER A 5 2.77 -20.26 -12.29
C SER A 5 1.84 -19.17 -11.69
N ASN A 6 1.71 -19.11 -10.37
CA ASN A 6 0.92 -18.11 -9.66
C ASN A 6 1.78 -17.40 -8.61
N GLN A 7 2.93 -16.87 -9.04
CA GLN A 7 3.67 -15.89 -8.25
C GLN A 7 2.80 -14.62 -8.22
N TYR A 8 1.88 -14.54 -7.25
CA TYR A 8 1.14 -13.31 -6.97
C TYR A 8 2.15 -12.27 -6.50
N ASP A 9 2.66 -11.48 -7.43
CA ASP A 9 3.60 -10.40 -7.16
C ASP A 9 2.87 -9.22 -6.52
N LEU A 10 2.47 -9.41 -5.26
CA LEU A 10 1.84 -8.39 -4.46
C LEU A 10 2.84 -7.28 -4.09
N GLU A 11 4.13 -7.56 -4.10
CA GLU A 11 5.16 -6.54 -3.84
C GLU A 11 5.17 -5.50 -4.96
N GLU A 12 5.29 -5.93 -6.23
CA GLU A 12 5.23 -5.00 -7.36
C GLU A 12 3.86 -4.32 -7.45
N ARG A 13 2.76 -5.05 -7.19
CA ARG A 13 1.41 -4.45 -7.21
C ARG A 13 1.23 -3.36 -6.16
N THR A 14 1.74 -3.55 -4.96
CA THR A 14 1.63 -2.56 -3.88
C THR A 14 2.57 -1.38 -4.10
N LEU A 15 3.75 -1.62 -4.68
CA LEU A 15 4.65 -0.56 -5.16
C LEU A 15 3.98 0.28 -6.27
N GLN A 16 3.38 -0.39 -7.25
CA GLN A 16 2.71 0.25 -8.37
C GLN A 16 1.50 1.08 -7.89
N PHE A 17 0.72 0.55 -6.95
CA PHE A 17 -0.34 1.31 -6.27
C PHE A 17 0.18 2.61 -5.66
N ALA A 18 1.27 2.56 -4.87
CA ALA A 18 1.86 3.75 -4.28
C ALA A 18 2.44 4.72 -5.33
N LYS A 19 2.99 4.23 -6.44
CA LYS A 19 3.44 5.05 -7.57
C LYS A 19 2.27 5.78 -8.24
N ASP A 20 1.15 5.10 -8.44
CA ASP A 20 -0.02 5.67 -9.11
C ASP A 20 -0.72 6.72 -8.25
N ILE A 21 -0.80 6.50 -6.93
CA ILE A 21 -1.23 7.54 -5.99
C ILE A 21 -0.32 8.77 -6.09
N ARG A 22 1.01 8.61 -6.07
CA ARG A 22 1.94 9.75 -6.22
C ARG A 22 1.76 10.47 -7.56
N LYS A 23 1.46 9.76 -8.64
CA LYS A 23 1.15 10.38 -9.95
C LYS A 23 -0.18 11.13 -9.94
N PHE A 24 -1.20 10.59 -9.27
CA PHE A 24 -2.51 11.21 -9.14
C PHE A 24 -2.44 12.51 -8.34
N VAL A 25 -1.88 12.47 -7.13
CA VAL A 25 -1.84 13.64 -6.23
C VAL A 25 -1.00 14.80 -6.79
N LYS A 26 -0.01 14.52 -7.64
CA LYS A 26 0.77 15.56 -8.35
C LYS A 26 -0.09 16.45 -9.27
N LYS A 27 -1.28 15.98 -9.68
CA LYS A 27 -2.19 16.72 -10.56
C LYS A 27 -3.20 17.58 -9.81
N LEU A 28 -3.28 17.45 -8.48
CA LEU A 28 -4.26 18.15 -7.67
C LEU A 28 -3.84 19.61 -7.41
N PRO A 29 -4.80 20.56 -7.35
CA PRO A 29 -4.50 21.94 -7.01
C PRO A 29 -3.97 22.01 -5.56
N ARG A 30 -3.06 22.96 -5.30
CA ARG A 30 -2.49 23.18 -3.97
C ARG A 30 -3.45 24.00 -3.12
N THR A 31 -4.39 23.32 -2.49
CA THR A 31 -5.26 23.88 -1.44
C THR A 31 -4.85 23.32 -0.08
N LEU A 32 -5.27 23.98 1.00
CA LEU A 32 -5.02 23.47 2.36
C LEU A 32 -5.66 22.09 2.55
N ALA A 33 -6.93 21.93 2.14
CA ALA A 33 -7.64 20.66 2.21
C ALA A 33 -6.91 19.54 1.45
N ASN A 34 -6.53 19.79 0.18
CA ASN A 34 -5.80 18.80 -0.60
C ASN A 34 -4.44 18.48 0.02
N THR A 35 -3.77 19.43 0.65
CA THR A 35 -2.47 19.19 1.28
C THR A 35 -2.59 18.19 2.43
N GLU A 36 -3.62 18.34 3.26
CA GLU A 36 -3.88 17.42 4.37
C GLU A 36 -4.32 16.03 3.87
N ASP A 37 -5.26 15.97 2.93
CA ASP A 37 -5.78 14.70 2.40
C ASP A 37 -4.69 13.93 1.64
N VAL A 38 -3.92 14.61 0.79
CA VAL A 38 -2.80 14.03 0.05
C VAL A 38 -1.73 13.48 1.00
N ARG A 39 -1.45 14.18 2.10
CA ARG A 39 -0.48 13.71 3.10
C ARG A 39 -0.90 12.35 3.67
N GLN A 40 -2.18 12.20 4.03
CA GLN A 40 -2.69 10.94 4.57
C GLN A 40 -2.76 9.84 3.49
N LEU A 41 -3.18 10.19 2.28
CA LEU A 41 -3.27 9.25 1.16
C LEU A 41 -1.89 8.71 0.73
N ILE A 42 -0.86 9.56 0.65
CA ILE A 42 0.51 9.14 0.34
C ILE A 42 1.04 8.21 1.44
N LYS A 43 0.81 8.55 2.71
CA LYS A 43 1.28 7.74 3.84
C LYS A 43 0.65 6.35 3.83
N THR A 44 -0.68 6.27 3.75
CA THR A 44 -1.42 5.01 3.81
C THR A 44 -1.12 4.13 2.59
N SER A 45 -1.06 4.70 1.38
CA SER A 45 -0.75 3.92 0.17
C SER A 45 0.67 3.36 0.16
N GLY A 46 1.66 4.11 0.65
CA GLY A 46 3.03 3.63 0.84
C GLY A 46 3.13 2.54 1.92
N SER A 47 2.35 2.68 3.00
CA SER A 47 2.33 1.73 4.12
C SER A 47 1.88 0.33 3.72
N VAL A 48 1.02 0.19 2.69
CA VAL A 48 0.60 -1.12 2.16
C VAL A 48 1.81 -1.92 1.68
N GLY A 49 2.66 -1.32 0.83
CA GLY A 49 3.83 -2.01 0.29
C GLY A 49 4.89 -2.26 1.36
N ALA A 50 5.14 -1.29 2.25
CA ALA A 50 6.10 -1.45 3.34
C ALA A 50 5.73 -2.63 4.27
N ASN A 51 4.46 -2.73 4.68
CA ASN A 51 4.02 -3.85 5.51
C ASN A 51 4.02 -5.18 4.75
N TYR A 52 3.87 -5.17 3.42
CA TYR A 52 3.95 -6.38 2.62
C TYR A 52 5.39 -6.89 2.51
N ILE A 53 6.37 -6.01 2.34
CA ILE A 53 7.81 -6.34 2.39
C ILE A 53 8.15 -6.95 3.76
N GLU A 54 7.69 -6.33 4.85
CA GLU A 54 7.87 -6.89 6.20
C GLU A 54 7.14 -8.24 6.39
N ALA A 55 6.01 -8.46 5.70
CA ALA A 55 5.35 -9.76 5.70
C ALA A 55 6.21 -10.82 5.01
N ASN A 56 6.86 -10.50 3.89
CA ASN A 56 7.78 -11.41 3.21
C ASN A 56 8.97 -11.81 4.10
N GLU A 57 9.42 -10.90 4.98
CA GLU A 57 10.49 -11.12 5.96
C GLU A 57 10.00 -11.64 7.33
N SER A 58 8.74 -12.09 7.41
CA SER A 58 8.12 -12.43 8.70
C SER A 58 8.85 -13.52 9.49
N LEU A 59 8.92 -13.34 10.81
CA LEU A 59 9.60 -14.28 11.71
C LEU A 59 8.72 -15.49 12.08
N SER A 60 7.42 -15.44 11.79
CA SER A 60 6.48 -16.52 12.04
C SER A 60 5.19 -16.38 11.22
N LYS A 61 4.40 -17.46 11.12
CA LYS A 61 3.07 -17.41 10.50
C LYS A 61 2.11 -16.43 11.19
N LYS A 62 2.29 -16.18 12.49
CA LYS A 62 1.46 -15.22 13.25
C LYS A 62 1.83 -13.78 12.87
N ASP A 63 3.12 -13.50 12.77
CA ASP A 63 3.67 -12.22 12.33
C ASP A 63 3.25 -11.91 10.88
N PHE A 64 3.41 -12.87 9.96
CA PHE A 64 2.91 -12.76 8.59
C PHE A 64 1.44 -12.31 8.53
N LYS A 65 0.56 -13.02 9.25
CA LYS A 65 -0.88 -12.70 9.30
C LYS A 65 -1.15 -11.32 9.88
N MET A 66 -0.36 -10.88 10.86
CA MET A 66 -0.48 -9.54 11.44
C MET A 66 -0.10 -8.47 10.41
N ARG A 67 1.02 -8.62 9.71
CA ARG A 67 1.47 -7.69 8.67
C ARG A 67 0.47 -7.59 7.52
N ILE A 68 -0.08 -8.71 7.06
CA ILE A 68 -1.16 -8.72 6.05
C ILE A 68 -2.43 -8.02 6.54
N LYS A 69 -2.80 -8.13 7.82
CA LYS A 69 -3.92 -7.37 8.39
C LYS A 69 -3.65 -5.86 8.37
N ILE A 70 -2.42 -5.44 8.62
CA ILE A 70 -2.02 -4.03 8.53
C ILE A 70 -2.12 -3.57 7.07
N CYS A 71 -1.58 -4.33 6.10
CA CYS A 71 -1.73 -4.03 4.66
C CYS A 71 -3.19 -3.78 4.27
N LYS A 72 -4.12 -4.63 4.75
CA LYS A 72 -5.56 -4.50 4.51
C LYS A 72 -6.15 -3.24 5.17
N LYS A 73 -5.73 -2.91 6.39
CA LYS A 73 -6.17 -1.69 7.09
C LYS A 73 -5.74 -0.45 6.29
N GLU A 74 -4.46 -0.37 5.94
CA GLU A 74 -3.88 0.75 5.19
C GLU A 74 -4.52 0.91 3.81
N SER A 75 -4.79 -0.21 3.12
CA SER A 75 -5.51 -0.19 1.83
C SER A 75 -6.92 0.40 1.97
N LYS A 76 -7.65 0.05 3.04
CA LYS A 76 -8.99 0.61 3.31
C LYS A 76 -8.92 2.10 3.64
N GLU A 77 -7.89 2.51 4.36
CA GLU A 77 -7.67 3.92 4.70
C GLU A 77 -7.33 4.73 3.45
N SER A 78 -6.48 4.22 2.54
CA SER A 78 -6.25 4.87 1.24
C SER A 78 -7.54 5.02 0.43
N VAL A 79 -8.44 4.03 0.44
CA VAL A 79 -9.76 4.13 -0.20
C VAL A 79 -10.64 5.19 0.45
N TYR A 80 -10.56 5.37 1.77
CA TYR A 80 -11.30 6.42 2.47
C TYR A 80 -10.87 7.81 1.99
N TRP A 81 -9.55 8.07 1.89
CA TRP A 81 -9.03 9.35 1.41
C TRP A 81 -9.25 9.63 -0.08
N LEU A 82 -9.69 8.63 -0.86
CA LEU A 82 -10.05 8.78 -2.28
C LEU A 82 -11.55 9.05 -2.51
N LYS A 83 -12.38 8.97 -1.46
CA LYS A 83 -13.82 9.18 -1.53
C LYS A 83 -14.18 10.61 -1.13
#